data_AF-A0A0L7L488-F1
#
_entry.id   AF-A0A0L7L488-F1
#
_cell.length_a   1.000
_cell.length_b   1.000
_cell.length_c   1.000
_cell.angle_alpha   90.00
_cell.angle_beta   90.00
_cell.angle_gamma   90.00
#
_symmetry.space_group_name_H-M   'P 1'
#
loop_
_entity.id
_entity.type
_entity.pdbx_description
1 polymer ?
#
loop_
_entity_poly.entity_id
_entity_poly.type
_entity_poly.pdbx_seq_one_letter_code
_entity_poly.pdbx_strand_id
1 'polypeptide(L)'
;MDSLLYNVTVATAEDSTEFLKGVGRMFYVINPQDNLFERPEQVPNFYVQSWPYFFMFMILEHIILKLEGKKGLRLNDQITSVSNGLFLESGRYL
;
A
#
# COMPACT_ATOMS: atom_id res chain seq x y z
N MET A 1 -11.54 -24.49 -22.96
CA MET A 1 -11.78 -23.97 -21.60
C MET A 1 -10.47 -23.51 -20.94
N ASP A 2 -9.34 -23.58 -21.65
CA ASP A 2 -7.98 -23.38 -21.12
C ASP A 2 -7.42 -21.95 -21.28
N SER A 3 -7.91 -21.18 -22.26
CA SER A 3 -7.41 -19.80 -22.50
C SER A 3 -7.87 -18.80 -21.44
N LEU A 4 -9.08 -18.96 -20.90
CA LEU A 4 -9.62 -18.10 -19.84
C LEU A 4 -8.88 -18.31 -18.51
N LEU A 5 -8.60 -19.57 -18.16
CA LEU A 5 -7.83 -19.87 -16.95
C LEU A 5 -6.37 -19.40 -17.09
N TYR A 6 -5.76 -19.55 -18.27
CA TYR A 6 -4.42 -19.02 -18.53
C TYR A 6 -4.36 -17.49 -18.34
N ASN A 7 -5.30 -16.76 -18.94
CA ASN A 7 -5.34 -15.29 -18.82
C ASN A 7 -5.60 -14.82 -17.39
N VAL A 8 -6.46 -15.52 -16.64
CA VAL A 8 -6.70 -15.23 -15.22
C VAL A 8 -5.43 -15.48 -14.40
N THR A 9 -4.73 -16.60 -14.64
CA THR A 9 -3.51 -16.93 -13.89
C THR A 9 -2.39 -15.91 -14.15
N VAL A 10 -2.22 -15.48 -15.41
CA VAL A 10 -1.24 -14.46 -15.79
C VAL A 10 -1.60 -13.10 -15.17
N ALA A 11 -2.85 -12.69 -15.23
CA ALA A 11 -3.31 -11.43 -14.62
C ALA A 11 -3.04 -11.41 -13.10
N THR A 12 -3.35 -12.52 -12.39
CA THR A 12 -3.08 -12.61 -10.95
C THR A 12 -1.58 -12.57 -10.61
N ALA A 13 -0.72 -13.09 -11.50
CA ALA A 13 0.72 -13.07 -11.31
C ALA A 13 1.32 -11.68 -11.55
N GLU A 14 0.80 -10.94 -12.55
CA GLU A 14 1.19 -9.55 -12.80
C GLU A 14 0.77 -8.64 -11.64
N ASP A 15 -0.47 -8.77 -11.15
CA ASP A 15 -0.95 -8.01 -9.98
C ASP A 15 -0.11 -8.29 -8.73
N SER A 16 0.25 -9.55 -8.49
CA SER A 16 1.10 -9.93 -7.36
C SER A 16 2.51 -9.33 -7.47
N THR A 17 3.04 -9.27 -8.69
CA THR A 17 4.37 -8.70 -8.96
C THR A 17 4.38 -7.19 -8.75
N GLU A 18 3.34 -6.48 -9.21
CA GLU A 18 3.21 -5.04 -8.97
C GLU A 18 2.97 -4.72 -7.49
N PHE A 19 2.21 -5.54 -6.77
CA PHE A 19 2.06 -5.41 -5.32
C PHE A 19 3.41 -5.57 -4.59
N LEU A 20 4.18 -6.61 -4.91
CA LEU A 20 5.51 -6.82 -4.32
C LEU A 20 6.48 -5.69 -4.68
N LYS A 21 6.39 -5.16 -5.91
CA LYS A 21 7.15 -3.98 -6.29
C LYS A 21 6.74 -2.76 -5.46
N GLY A 22 5.45 -2.54 -5.23
CA GLY A 22 4.98 -1.45 -4.38
C GLY A 22 5.47 -1.57 -2.92
N VAL A 23 5.46 -2.78 -2.35
CA VAL A 23 6.08 -3.04 -1.03
C VAL A 23 7.59 -2.75 -1.08
N GLY A 24 8.30 -3.22 -2.11
CA GLY A 24 9.73 -2.97 -2.28
C GLY A 24 10.08 -1.48 -2.43
N ARG A 25 9.21 -0.68 -3.07
CA ARG A 25 9.35 0.78 -3.16
C ARG A 25 9.18 1.45 -1.79
N MET A 26 8.25 0.98 -0.95
CA MET A 26 8.08 1.52 0.41
C MET A 26 9.32 1.34 1.30
N PHE A 27 10.03 0.21 1.15
CA PHE A 27 11.23 -0.09 1.93
C PHE A 27 12.54 0.32 1.24
N TYR A 28 12.49 1.07 0.14
CA TYR A 28 13.66 1.46 -0.66
C TYR A 28 14.52 0.27 -1.15
N VAL A 29 13.91 -0.91 -1.28
CA VAL A 29 14.58 -2.13 -1.76
C VAL A 29 14.75 -2.09 -3.29
N ILE A 30 13.88 -1.34 -3.97
CA ILE A 30 13.90 -1.20 -5.43
C ILE A 30 14.72 0.01 -5.83
N ASN A 31 15.44 -0.11 -6.95
CA ASN A 31 16.28 0.96 -7.47
C ASN A 31 15.43 2.23 -7.72
N PRO A 32 15.80 3.38 -7.12
CA PRO A 32 15.06 4.62 -7.32
C PRO A 32 15.10 5.11 -8.77
N GLN A 33 16.08 4.69 -9.57
CA GLN A 33 16.16 5.04 -10.99
C GLN A 33 14.96 4.57 -11.80
N ASP A 34 14.34 3.46 -11.40
CA ASP A 34 13.13 2.91 -12.04
C ASP A 34 11.86 3.70 -11.70
N ASN A 35 11.95 4.66 -10.77
CA ASN A 35 10.84 5.50 -10.31
C ASN A 35 11.11 7.01 -10.50
N LEU A 36 12.14 7.36 -11.28
CA LEU A 36 12.40 8.75 -11.68
C LEU A 36 11.52 9.12 -12.86
N PHE A 37 10.70 10.15 -12.69
CA PHE A 37 9.86 10.71 -13.75
C PHE A 37 10.46 12.03 -14.22
N GLU A 38 10.65 12.16 -15.53
CA GLU A 38 11.20 13.38 -16.14
C GLU A 38 10.21 14.55 -16.03
N ARG A 39 8.90 14.25 -16.07
CA ARG A 39 7.83 15.24 -16.04
C ARG A 39 6.87 14.99 -14.87
N PRO A 40 6.37 16.06 -14.22
CA PRO A 40 5.50 15.94 -13.05
C PRO A 40 4.17 15.23 -13.38
N GLU A 41 3.68 15.29 -14.62
CA GLU A 41 2.43 14.62 -15.02
C GLU A 41 2.57 13.09 -15.10
N GLN A 42 3.80 12.59 -15.19
CA GLN A 42 4.08 11.15 -15.20
C GLN A 42 4.18 10.57 -13.79
N VAL A 43 4.23 11.44 -12.76
CA VAL A 43 4.30 11.01 -11.37
C VAL A 43 2.96 10.40 -10.98
N PRO A 44 2.91 9.09 -10.67
CA PRO A 44 1.68 8.46 -10.26
C PRO A 44 1.24 9.01 -8.91
N ASN A 45 -0.07 8.95 -8.65
CA ASN A 45 -0.60 9.37 -7.36
C ASN A 45 -0.21 8.35 -6.28
N PHE A 46 0.93 8.57 -5.64
CA PHE A 46 1.47 7.72 -4.58
C PHE A 46 0.54 7.62 -3.38
N TYR A 47 -0.31 8.62 -3.14
CA TYR A 47 -1.28 8.58 -2.05
C TYR A 47 -2.32 7.48 -2.30
N VAL A 48 -2.91 7.45 -3.50
CA VAL A 48 -3.89 6.41 -3.88
C VAL A 48 -3.25 5.02 -3.87
N GLN A 49 -1.99 4.91 -4.33
CA GLN A 49 -1.25 3.64 -4.30
C GLN A 49 -0.91 3.17 -2.87
N SER A 50 -0.84 4.08 -1.89
CA SER A 50 -0.44 3.74 -0.51
C SER A 50 -1.59 3.19 0.35
N TRP A 51 -2.85 3.47 -0.01
CA TRP A 51 -4.04 3.03 0.74
C TRP A 51 -4.12 1.51 0.99
N PRO A 52 -3.88 0.62 0.01
CA PRO A 52 -3.93 -0.83 0.23
C PRO A 52 -2.92 -1.31 1.27
N TYR A 53 -1.69 -0.78 1.22
CA TYR A 53 -0.64 -1.12 2.16
C TYR A 53 -0.95 -0.59 3.57
N PHE A 54 -1.55 0.61 3.65
CA PHE A 54 -1.99 1.18 4.92
C PHE A 54 -3.04 0.30 5.62
N PHE A 55 -4.06 -0.16 4.89
CA PHE A 55 -5.05 -1.10 5.41
C PHE A 55 -4.41 -2.45 5.82
N MET A 56 -3.49 -2.97 5.01
CA MET A 56 -2.75 -4.18 5.34
C MET A 56 -1.99 -4.03 6.67
N PHE A 57 -1.28 -2.92 6.87
CA PHE A 57 -0.55 -2.68 8.11
C PHE A 57 -1.47 -2.50 9.32
N MET A 58 -2.63 -1.85 9.19
CA MET A 58 -3.63 -1.76 10.27
C MET A 58 -4.15 -3.15 10.69
N ILE A 59 -4.43 -4.03 9.73
CA ILE A 59 -4.87 -5.40 10.01
C ILE A 59 -3.73 -6.20 10.65
N LEU A 60 -2.51 -6.08 10.13
CA LEU A 60 -1.33 -6.76 10.62
C LEU A 60 -0.98 -6.35 12.06
N GLU A 61 -1.06 -5.05 12.38
CA GLU A 61 -0.91 -4.54 13.74
C GLU A 61 -1.94 -5.16 14.68
N HIS A 62 -3.21 -5.25 14.25
CA HIS A 62 -4.25 -5.88 15.05
C HIS A 62 -3.98 -7.38 15.31
N ILE A 63 -3.48 -8.10 14.30
CA ILE A 63 -3.10 -9.52 14.44
C ILE A 63 -1.94 -9.67 15.43
N ILE A 64 -0.89 -8.85 15.31
CA ILE A 64 0.27 -8.90 16.20
C ILE A 64 -0.14 -8.60 17.65
N LEU A 65 -0.95 -7.55 17.88
CA LEU A 65 -1.43 -7.20 19.22
C LEU A 65 -2.25 -8.33 19.86
N LYS A 66 -3.04 -9.05 19.04
CA LYS A 66 -3.79 -10.23 19.49
C LYS A 66 -2.88 -11.39 19.86
N LEU A 67 -1.80 -11.61 19.09
CA LEU A 67 -0.79 -12.63 19.38
C LEU A 67 0.03 -12.30 20.64
N GLU A 68 0.31 -11.02 20.91
CA GLU A 68 0.99 -10.57 22.14
C GLU A 68 0.11 -10.65 23.41
N GLY A 69 -1.16 -11.02 23.29
CA GLY A 69 -2.07 -11.18 24.43
C GLY A 69 -2.50 -9.84 25.07
N LYS A 70 -2.23 -8.71 24.43
CA LYS A 70 -2.63 -7.38 24.92
C LYS A 70 -4.14 -7.19 24.69
N LYS A 71 -4.88 -6.93 25.78
CA LYS A 71 -6.32 -6.61 25.73
C LYS A 71 -6.51 -5.16 25.29
N GLY A 72 -6.60 -4.94 23.98
CA GLY A 72 -7.12 -3.70 23.44
C GLY A 72 -6.60 -3.39 22.05
N LEU A 73 -7.52 -3.11 21.14
CA LEU A 73 -7.23 -2.29 19.97
C LEU A 73 -6.74 -0.95 20.49
N ARG A 74 -5.48 -0.59 20.23
CA ARG A 74 -5.01 0.80 20.36
C ARG A 74 -5.63 1.62 19.24
N LEU A 75 -6.93 1.90 19.37
CA LEU A 75 -7.70 2.67 18.39
C LEU A 75 -7.13 4.08 18.23
N ASN A 76 -6.46 4.60 19.27
CA ASN A 76 -5.80 5.90 19.21
C ASN A 76 -4.75 5.97 18.09
N ASP A 77 -3.89 4.96 17.97
CA ASP A 77 -2.82 4.92 16.96
C ASP A 77 -3.39 4.75 15.54
N GLN A 78 -4.48 3.99 15.39
CA GLN A 78 -5.21 3.86 14.12
C GLN A 78 -5.89 5.17 13.70
N ILE A 79 -6.55 5.87 14.64
CA ILE A 79 -7.22 7.15 14.38
C ILE A 79 -6.20 8.23 14.00
N THR A 80 -5.06 8.31 14.69
CA THR A 80 -3.98 9.25 14.35
C THR A 80 -3.42 8.96 12.96
N SER A 81 -3.21 7.69 12.63
CA SER A 81 -2.72 7.26 11.31
C SER A 81 -3.68 7.62 10.17
N VAL A 82 -4.99 7.39 10.36
CA VAL A 82 -6.03 7.78 9.39
C VAL A 82 -6.13 9.30 9.28
N SER A 83 -6.06 10.03 10.40
CA SER A 83 -6.14 11.49 10.42
C SER A 83 -4.96 12.13 9.66
N ASN A 84 -3.75 11.60 9.83
CA ASN A 84 -2.59 12.04 9.07
C ASN A 84 -2.75 11.77 7.57
N GLY A 85 -3.30 10.62 7.18
CA GLY A 85 -3.61 10.33 5.79
C GLY A 85 -4.60 11.34 5.19
N LEU A 86 -5.72 11.57 5.88
CA LEU A 86 -6.74 12.54 5.45
C LEU A 86 -6.21 13.98 5.39
N PHE A 87 -5.35 14.36 6.34
CA PHE A 87 -4.71 15.68 6.37
C PHE A 87 -3.75 15.87 5.18
N LEU A 88 -2.95 14.85 4.86
CA LEU A 88 -2.04 14.87 3.70
C LEU A 88 -2.80 15.00 2.38
N GLU A 89 -3.92 14.27 2.24
CA GLU A 89 -4.80 14.37 1.07
C GLU A 89 -5.48 15.73 0.97
N SER A 90 -5.96 16.27 2.10
CA SER A 90 -6.60 17.59 2.14
C SER A 90 -5.61 18.70 1.77
N GLY A 91 -4.36 18.59 2.22
CA GLY A 91 -3.28 19.52 1.87
C GLY A 91 -2.88 19.49 0.39
N ARG A 92 -3.19 18.43 -0.36
CA ARG A 92 -2.96 18.39 -1.81
C ARG A 92 -3.97 19.25 -2.59
N TYR A 93 -5.15 19.50 -2.03
CA TYR A 93 -6.23 20.25 -2.68
C TYR A 93 -6.25 21.75 -2.30
N LEU A 94 -5.36 22.19 -1.41
CA LEU A 94 -5.14 23.58 -1.00
C LEU A 94 -3.92 24.17 -1.72
#